data_AF-A0A2N2D499-F1
#
_entry.id   AF-A0A2N2D499-F1
#
_cell.length_a   1.000
_cell.length_b   1.000
_cell.length_c   1.000
_cell.angle_alpha   90.00
_cell.angle_beta   90.00
_cell.angle_gamma   90.00
#
_symmetry.space_group_name_H-M   'P 1'
#
loop_
_entity.id
_entity.type
_entity.pdbx_description
1 polymer ?
#
loop_
_entity_poly.entity_id
_entity_poly.type
_entity_poly.pdbx_seq_one_letter_code
_entity_poly.pdbx_strand_id
1 'polypeptide(L)'
;MLMKKIIYGLIVACLLTILGCSNISQPVSTDNTKNEFNFLLQYGISARNQIDTFNGTYTKDLISAGTKTIKLRFNDTELSDIKKQMQQISILDYPEKFVPETNRYVTPNITYNLKINIDGTTKEIHWEDYNCFDIDGIAKLVEPVEATKLRNVMGNIITIIEQKEEYKKLPQPVGGYD
;
A
#
# COMPACT_ATOMS: atom_id res chain seq x y z
N MET A 1 9.20 18.26 -75.38
CA MET A 1 9.32 19.20 -74.24
C MET A 1 8.18 19.11 -73.21
N LEU A 2 7.24 18.16 -73.32
CA LEU A 2 6.09 18.04 -72.40
C LEU A 2 6.35 17.11 -71.20
N MET A 3 7.29 16.17 -71.29
CA MET A 3 7.58 15.20 -70.21
C MET A 3 8.55 15.71 -69.12
N LYS A 4 9.31 16.79 -69.38
CA LYS A 4 10.18 17.39 -68.35
C LYS A 4 9.40 18.22 -67.31
N LYS A 5 8.26 18.82 -67.69
CA LYS A 5 7.46 19.67 -66.79
C LYS A 5 6.68 18.88 -65.72
N ILE A 6 6.35 17.61 -66.01
CA ILE A 6 5.61 16.74 -65.08
C ILE A 6 6.54 16.20 -63.97
N ILE A 7 7.81 15.94 -64.29
CA ILE A 7 8.81 15.45 -63.33
C ILE A 7 9.18 16.53 -62.29
N TYR A 8 9.31 17.80 -62.72
CA TYR A 8 9.52 18.91 -61.76
C TYR A 8 8.29 19.21 -60.91
N GLY A 9 7.08 18.91 -61.39
CA GLY A 9 5.84 19.06 -60.61
C GLY A 9 5.73 18.06 -59.45
N LEU A 10 6.25 16.84 -59.61
CA LEU A 10 6.19 15.81 -58.56
C LEU A 10 7.30 15.98 -57.49
N ILE A 11 8.46 16.54 -57.85
CA ILE A 11 9.58 16.75 -56.92
C ILE A 11 9.33 17.95 -56.00
N VAL A 12 8.57 18.97 -56.45
CA VAL A 12 8.22 20.14 -55.62
C VAL A 12 7.12 19.82 -54.59
N ALA A 13 6.28 18.81 -54.83
CA ALA A 13 5.26 18.37 -53.88
C ALA A 13 5.82 17.56 -52.69
N CYS A 14 7.05 17.08 -52.77
CA CYS A 14 7.68 16.23 -51.73
C CYS A 14 8.62 17.00 -50.78
N LEU A 15 8.78 18.33 -50.98
CA LEU A 15 9.72 19.18 -50.23
C LEU A 15 9.05 20.13 -49.22
N LEU A 16 7.75 19.98 -48.97
CA LEU A 16 6.97 20.82 -48.05
C LEU A 16 6.64 20.19 -46.69
N THR A 17 7.22 19.03 -46.35
CA THR A 17 6.96 18.35 -45.05
C THR A 17 8.17 18.35 -44.13
N ILE A 18 8.90 19.47 -44.04
CA ILE A 18 9.94 19.62 -43.02
C ILE A 18 9.72 20.93 -42.26
N LEU A 19 9.64 20.78 -40.92
CA LEU A 19 9.85 21.79 -39.88
C LEU A 19 8.67 22.69 -39.49
N GLY A 20 7.55 22.06 -39.13
CA GLY A 20 6.62 22.60 -38.14
C GLY A 20 7.02 22.17 -36.73
N CYS A 21 8.13 22.71 -36.18
CA CYS A 21 8.40 22.63 -34.74
C CYS A 21 7.77 23.86 -34.07
N SER A 22 6.46 23.81 -33.84
CA SER A 22 5.86 24.64 -32.82
C SER A 22 6.36 24.10 -31.48
N ASN A 23 7.29 24.79 -30.83
CA ASN A 23 7.53 24.61 -29.40
C ASN A 23 6.29 25.10 -28.65
N ILE A 24 5.23 24.29 -28.69
CA ILE A 24 4.22 24.27 -27.64
C ILE A 24 5.01 23.70 -26.46
N SER A 25 5.51 24.58 -25.61
CA SER A 25 5.81 24.21 -24.24
C SER A 25 4.53 23.60 -23.70
N GLN A 26 4.48 22.27 -23.69
CA GLN A 26 3.48 21.55 -22.93
C GLN A 26 3.54 22.15 -21.53
N PRO A 27 2.40 22.46 -20.88
CA PRO A 27 2.45 22.67 -19.46
C PRO A 27 3.13 21.43 -18.91
N VAL A 28 4.33 21.59 -18.35
CA VAL A 28 4.93 20.60 -17.48
C VAL A 28 3.88 20.43 -16.40
N SER A 29 3.06 19.39 -16.56
CA SER A 29 2.25 18.85 -15.50
C SER A 29 3.26 18.56 -14.40
N THR A 30 3.27 19.44 -13.39
CA THR A 30 3.87 19.18 -12.10
C THR A 30 3.09 18.04 -11.48
N ASP A 31 3.36 16.82 -11.94
CA ASP A 31 2.79 15.59 -11.42
C ASP A 31 3.87 14.51 -11.49
N ASN A 32 4.95 14.73 -10.74
CA ASN A 32 6.01 13.75 -10.52
C ASN A 32 6.48 13.69 -9.06
N THR A 33 5.68 14.21 -8.12
CA THR A 33 5.59 13.58 -6.79
C THR A 33 4.47 12.55 -6.85
N LYS A 34 4.57 11.61 -7.81
CA LYS A 34 3.78 10.39 -7.79
C LYS A 34 4.24 9.66 -6.54
N ASN A 35 3.48 9.74 -5.45
CA ASN A 35 3.77 9.19 -4.13
C ASN A 35 4.69 7.95 -4.24
N GLU A 36 5.98 8.13 -3.95
CA GLU A 36 6.98 7.04 -4.06
C GLU A 36 6.73 5.95 -3.01
N PHE A 37 5.87 6.22 -2.03
CA PHE A 37 5.48 5.30 -1.00
C PHE A 37 3.96 5.30 -0.80
N ASN A 38 3.32 4.16 -1.04
CA ASN A 38 1.92 3.93 -0.66
C ASN A 38 1.76 2.49 -0.23
N PHE A 39 0.78 2.23 0.61
CA PHE A 39 0.37 0.90 1.01
C PHE A 39 -1.14 0.78 1.24
N LEU A 40 -1.60 -0.45 1.13
CA LEU A 40 -2.90 -0.93 1.57
C LEU A 40 -2.64 -2.04 2.59
N LEU A 41 -3.12 -1.85 3.82
CA LEU A 41 -3.00 -2.81 4.91
C LEU A 41 -4.40 -3.22 5.35
N GLN A 42 -4.72 -4.50 5.16
CA GLN A 42 -5.88 -5.13 5.77
C GLN A 42 -5.47 -5.91 7.01
N TYR A 43 -6.26 -5.85 8.08
CA TYR A 43 -5.94 -6.49 9.35
C TYR A 43 -7.17 -6.86 10.19
N GLY A 44 -6.94 -7.66 11.23
CA GLY A 44 -7.96 -8.16 12.16
C GLY A 44 -8.42 -9.58 11.82
N ILE A 45 -9.48 -10.06 12.47
CA ILE A 45 -10.08 -11.35 12.13
C ILE A 45 -10.63 -11.25 10.70
N SER A 46 -10.22 -12.19 9.85
CA SER A 46 -10.55 -12.20 8.41
C SER A 46 -10.16 -10.92 7.65
N ALA A 47 -9.18 -10.16 8.17
CA ALA A 47 -8.64 -8.95 7.53
C ALA A 47 -9.70 -7.88 7.16
N ARG A 48 -10.72 -7.70 8.01
CA ARG A 48 -11.88 -6.83 7.70
C ARG A 48 -11.65 -5.33 7.96
N ASN A 49 -10.63 -4.94 8.72
CA ASN A 49 -10.20 -3.55 8.78
C ASN A 49 -9.25 -3.25 7.62
N GLN A 50 -9.28 -2.03 7.08
CA GLN A 50 -8.43 -1.63 5.96
C GLN A 50 -7.92 -0.21 6.11
N ILE A 51 -6.62 -0.03 5.92
CA ILE A 51 -5.96 1.26 5.74
C ILE A 51 -5.53 1.33 4.29
N ASP A 52 -5.99 2.33 3.54
CA ASP A 52 -5.68 2.50 2.13
C ASP A 52 -5.11 3.90 1.89
N THR A 53 -3.79 3.99 1.72
CA THR A 53 -3.10 5.25 1.46
C THR A 53 -3.13 5.66 -0.02
N PHE A 54 -3.42 4.72 -0.93
CA PHE A 54 -3.63 5.05 -2.35
C PHE A 54 -4.87 5.93 -2.51
N ASN A 55 -5.93 5.64 -1.75
CA ASN A 55 -7.18 6.39 -1.76
C ASN A 55 -7.32 7.37 -0.57
N GLY A 56 -6.46 7.25 0.44
CA GLY A 56 -6.49 8.07 1.64
C GLY A 56 -7.73 7.83 2.50
N THR A 57 -8.03 6.55 2.74
CA THR A 57 -9.22 6.10 3.46
C THR A 57 -8.90 5.05 4.51
N TYR A 58 -9.76 4.97 5.52
CA TYR A 58 -9.77 3.92 6.52
C TYR A 58 -11.15 3.26 6.58
N THR A 59 -11.18 1.92 6.61
CA THR A 59 -12.37 1.10 6.82
C THR A 59 -12.24 0.35 8.14
N LYS A 60 -13.19 0.59 9.05
CA LYS A 60 -13.31 -0.12 10.32
C LYS A 60 -14.27 -1.28 10.19
N ASP A 61 -13.92 -2.41 10.76
CA ASP A 61 -14.85 -3.50 10.98
C ASP A 61 -15.72 -3.24 12.21
N LEU A 62 -17.04 -3.33 12.02
CA LEU A 62 -18.04 -3.23 13.07
C LEU A 62 -18.67 -4.59 13.39
N ILE A 63 -18.03 -5.67 12.93
CA ILE A 63 -18.40 -7.07 13.15
C ILE A 63 -19.77 -7.36 12.54
N SER A 64 -20.82 -7.45 13.37
CA SER A 64 -22.19 -7.74 12.95
C SER A 64 -22.86 -6.53 12.28
N ALA A 65 -22.40 -5.31 12.59
CA ALA A 65 -22.89 -4.07 11.99
C ALA A 65 -22.22 -3.73 10.64
N GLY A 66 -21.45 -4.68 10.07
CA GLY A 66 -20.78 -4.52 8.78
C GLY A 66 -19.47 -3.74 8.90
N THR A 67 -19.19 -2.84 7.95
CA THR A 67 -17.99 -2.00 7.95
C THR A 67 -18.35 -0.54 7.75
N LYS A 68 -17.46 0.37 8.18
CA LYS A 68 -17.60 1.81 7.93
C LYS A 68 -16.32 2.40 7.39
N THR A 69 -16.40 3.05 6.23
CA THR A 69 -15.27 3.74 5.59
C THR A 69 -15.34 5.24 5.79
N ILE A 70 -14.20 5.85 6.12
CA ILE A 70 -14.01 7.29 6.27
C ILE A 70 -12.79 7.76 5.49
N LYS A 71 -12.76 9.05 5.17
CA LYS A 71 -11.51 9.72 4.77
C LYS A 71 -10.65 9.87 6.01
N LEU A 72 -9.45 9.32 5.95
CA LEU A 72 -8.47 9.39 7.02
C LEU A 72 -7.11 9.16 6.36
N ARG A 73 -6.18 10.09 6.57
CA ARG A 73 -4.88 10.10 5.88
C ARG A 73 -3.74 10.20 6.88
N PHE A 74 -2.62 9.61 6.52
CA PHE A 74 -1.35 9.94 7.14
C PHE A 74 -0.86 11.28 6.63
N ASN A 75 -0.14 12.02 7.46
CA ASN A 75 0.66 13.15 7.01
C ASN A 75 2.02 12.67 6.46
N ASP A 76 2.76 13.58 5.84
CA ASP A 76 4.04 13.26 5.18
C ASP A 76 5.09 12.71 6.15
N THR A 77 5.14 13.23 7.38
CA THR A 77 6.06 12.76 8.42
C THR A 77 5.72 11.32 8.82
N GLU A 78 4.45 11.03 9.07
CA GLU A 78 3.98 9.68 9.42
C GLU A 78 4.28 8.68 8.29
N LEU A 79 4.03 9.05 7.03
CA LEU A 79 4.36 8.19 5.88
C LEU A 79 5.86 7.96 5.75
N SER A 80 6.68 9.00 5.93
CA SER A 80 8.14 8.89 5.92
C SER A 80 8.65 7.96 7.01
N ASP A 81 8.11 8.07 8.23
CA ASP A 81 8.50 7.21 9.36
C ASP A 81 8.06 5.76 9.15
N ILE A 82 6.88 5.53 8.59
CA ILE A 82 6.40 4.18 8.22
C ILE A 82 7.28 3.58 7.12
N LYS A 83 7.60 4.34 6.06
CA LYS A 83 8.50 3.91 4.97
C LYS A 83 9.85 3.45 5.56
N LYS A 84 10.43 4.25 6.45
CA LYS A 84 11.69 3.94 7.11
C LYS A 84 11.61 2.65 7.93
N GLN A 85 10.55 2.45 8.71
CA GLN A 85 10.35 1.22 9.48
C GLN A 85 10.23 -0.03 8.59
N MET A 86 9.49 0.08 7.48
CA MET A 86 9.38 -1.00 6.49
C MET A 86 10.73 -1.33 5.83
N GLN A 87 11.52 -0.30 5.48
CA GLN A 87 12.87 -0.49 4.93
C GLN A 87 13.84 -1.11 5.96
N GLN A 88 13.75 -0.74 7.24
CA GLN A 88 14.60 -1.28 8.30
C GLN A 88 14.44 -2.79 8.51
N ILE A 89 13.26 -3.32 8.23
CA ILE A 89 13.00 -4.77 8.30
C ILE A 89 13.19 -5.45 6.94
N SER A 90 13.65 -4.73 5.91
CA SER A 90 13.78 -5.23 4.54
C SER A 90 12.47 -5.85 4.03
N ILE A 91 11.35 -5.14 4.18
CA ILE A 91 10.00 -5.65 3.89
C ILE A 91 9.86 -6.31 2.52
N LEU A 92 10.62 -5.88 1.51
CA LEU A 92 10.58 -6.42 0.15
C LEU A 92 11.09 -7.86 0.08
N ASP A 93 11.90 -8.29 1.04
CA ASP A 93 12.52 -9.61 1.12
C ASP A 93 11.62 -10.65 1.81
N TYR A 94 10.54 -10.21 2.48
CA TYR A 94 9.58 -11.14 3.09
C TYR A 94 8.92 -12.01 2.01
N PRO A 95 8.60 -13.28 2.24
CA PRO A 95 7.85 -14.07 1.27
C PRO A 95 6.43 -13.51 1.08
N GLU A 96 5.86 -13.71 -0.11
CA GLU A 96 4.48 -13.29 -0.42
C GLU A 96 3.47 -13.97 0.51
N LYS A 97 3.65 -15.26 0.79
CA LYS A 97 2.96 -15.96 1.88
C LYS A 97 3.94 -16.12 3.04
N PHE A 98 3.78 -15.31 4.07
CA PHE A 98 4.63 -15.36 5.26
C PHE A 98 4.08 -16.38 6.27
N VAL A 99 4.85 -17.44 6.46
CA VAL A 99 4.53 -18.60 7.30
C VAL A 99 5.70 -18.78 8.28
N PRO A 100 5.74 -18.02 9.38
CA PRO A 100 6.81 -18.17 10.36
C PRO A 100 6.75 -19.55 11.02
N GLU A 101 7.91 -20.14 11.29
CA GLU A 101 7.99 -21.41 12.01
C GLU A 101 7.40 -21.27 13.42
N THR A 102 6.50 -22.18 13.78
CA THR A 102 5.90 -22.22 15.11
C THR A 102 5.44 -23.64 15.43
N ASN A 103 5.35 -23.95 16.71
CA ASN A 103 4.76 -25.17 17.24
C ASN A 103 3.40 -24.91 17.92
N ARG A 104 2.86 -23.70 17.80
CA ARG A 104 1.59 -23.27 18.38
C ARG A 104 0.77 -22.48 17.37
N TYR A 105 -0.52 -22.69 17.44
CA TYR A 105 -1.52 -22.10 16.56
C TYR A 105 -2.66 -21.57 17.43
N VAL A 106 -3.02 -20.30 17.25
CA VAL A 106 -4.21 -19.70 17.87
C VAL A 106 -5.33 -19.58 16.84
N THR A 107 -6.57 -19.74 17.29
CA THR A 107 -7.77 -19.54 16.46
C THR A 107 -8.89 -18.97 17.34
N PRO A 108 -9.57 -17.88 16.92
CA PRO A 108 -9.30 -17.12 15.70
C PRO A 108 -7.96 -16.36 15.78
N ASN A 109 -7.29 -16.19 14.65
CA ASN A 109 -6.04 -15.42 14.55
C ASN A 109 -6.25 -14.14 13.75
N ILE A 110 -5.35 -13.18 13.97
CA ILE A 110 -5.30 -11.98 13.13
C ILE A 110 -4.75 -12.38 11.76
N THR A 111 -5.35 -11.86 10.70
CA THR A 111 -4.84 -11.98 9.33
C THR A 111 -4.40 -10.60 8.86
N TYR A 112 -3.21 -10.52 8.27
CA TYR A 112 -2.69 -9.33 7.61
C TYR A 112 -2.58 -9.56 6.10
N ASN A 113 -3.11 -8.63 5.32
CA ASN A 113 -2.79 -8.50 3.89
C ASN A 113 -2.15 -7.14 3.67
N LEU A 114 -0.88 -7.12 3.26
CA LEU A 114 -0.15 -5.91 2.97
C LEU A 114 0.15 -5.85 1.48
N LYS A 115 -0.26 -4.77 0.83
CA LYS A 115 0.24 -4.36 -0.48
C LYS A 115 0.99 -3.07 -0.31
N ILE A 116 2.24 -3.02 -0.72
CA ILE A 116 3.10 -1.83 -0.63
C ILE A 116 3.69 -1.51 -2.00
N ASN A 117 3.89 -0.22 -2.25
CA ASN A 117 4.74 0.32 -3.30
C ASN A 117 5.80 1.19 -2.64
N ILE A 118 7.08 0.86 -2.84
CA ILE A 118 8.22 1.61 -2.33
C ILE A 118 9.14 1.86 -3.52
N ASP A 119 9.34 3.14 -3.86
CA ASP A 119 10.25 3.60 -4.92
C ASP A 119 9.99 2.88 -6.26
N GLY A 120 8.70 2.69 -6.58
CA GLY A 120 8.25 2.00 -7.80
C GLY A 120 8.23 0.48 -7.72
N THR A 121 8.78 -0.13 -6.66
CA THR A 121 8.72 -1.59 -6.44
C THR A 121 7.48 -1.96 -5.65
N THR A 122 6.69 -2.89 -6.18
CA THR A 122 5.50 -3.41 -5.50
C THR A 122 5.78 -4.75 -4.82
N LYS A 123 5.24 -4.90 -3.61
CA LYS A 123 5.29 -6.14 -2.84
C LYS A 123 3.93 -6.41 -2.21
N GLU A 124 3.52 -7.67 -2.24
CA GLU A 124 2.34 -8.16 -1.53
C GLU A 124 2.78 -9.21 -0.50
N ILE A 125 2.19 -9.18 0.69
CA ILE A 125 2.47 -10.08 1.80
C ILE A 125 1.13 -10.46 2.44
N HIS A 126 0.89 -11.76 2.55
CA HIS A 126 -0.20 -12.36 3.29
C HIS A 126 0.37 -13.09 4.50
N TRP A 127 -0.17 -12.81 5.67
CA TRP A 127 0.25 -13.42 6.93
C TRP A 127 -0.94 -13.72 7.84
N GLU A 128 -1.18 -15.00 8.07
CA GLU A 128 -2.04 -15.47 9.17
C GLU A 128 -1.21 -15.55 10.44
N ASP A 129 -1.41 -14.62 11.37
CA ASP A 129 -0.63 -14.49 12.61
C ASP A 129 -1.13 -15.47 13.69
N TYR A 130 -1.15 -16.76 13.35
CA TYR A 130 -1.49 -17.84 14.29
C TYR A 130 -0.37 -18.11 15.30
N ASN A 131 0.82 -17.54 15.10
CA ASN A 131 2.00 -17.74 15.93
C ASN A 131 2.12 -16.74 17.09
N CYS A 132 1.09 -15.93 17.36
CA CYS A 132 1.07 -14.94 18.45
C CYS A 132 1.03 -15.60 19.85
N PHE A 133 1.70 -14.98 20.83
CA PHE A 133 2.16 -15.62 22.08
C PHE A 133 1.46 -15.18 23.37
N ASP A 134 0.42 -14.34 23.35
CA ASP A 134 -0.13 -13.80 24.60
C ASP A 134 -1.18 -14.75 25.21
N ILE A 135 -0.70 -15.81 25.89
CA ILE A 135 -1.49 -16.63 26.80
C ILE A 135 -0.73 -16.75 28.13
N ASP A 136 -1.19 -15.98 29.11
CA ASP A 136 -1.08 -16.25 30.55
C ASP A 136 0.27 -16.73 31.10
N GLY A 137 1.35 -16.00 30.82
CA GLY A 137 2.58 -16.06 31.63
C GLY A 137 3.35 -17.39 31.59
N ILE A 138 3.08 -18.28 30.63
CA ILE A 138 3.86 -19.51 30.43
C ILE A 138 4.97 -19.22 29.42
N ALA A 139 6.21 -19.45 29.84
CA ALA A 139 7.47 -19.16 29.15
C ALA A 139 7.38 -18.98 27.61
N LYS A 140 7.75 -17.78 27.15
CA LYS A 140 7.98 -17.43 25.75
C LYS A 140 8.87 -18.48 25.08
N LEU A 141 8.31 -19.21 24.12
CA LEU A 141 9.16 -19.72 23.05
C LEU A 141 9.67 -18.50 22.27
N VAL A 142 10.87 -18.60 21.72
CA VAL A 142 11.46 -17.51 20.93
C VAL A 142 10.60 -17.35 19.68
N GLU A 143 9.82 -16.29 19.63
CA GLU A 143 9.10 -15.92 18.42
C GLU A 143 10.11 -15.68 17.27
N PRO A 144 9.81 -16.12 16.03
CA PRO A 144 10.64 -15.79 14.89
C PRO A 144 10.83 -14.28 14.79
N VAL A 145 12.09 -13.83 14.78
CA VAL A 145 12.45 -12.41 14.81
C VAL A 145 11.74 -11.60 13.71
N GLU A 146 11.57 -12.20 12.53
CA GLU A 146 10.86 -11.57 11.41
C GLU A 146 9.35 -11.40 11.68
N ALA A 147 8.70 -12.35 12.36
CA ALA A 147 7.31 -12.18 12.77
C ALA A 147 7.15 -11.04 13.77
N THR A 148 8.04 -10.95 14.78
CA THR A 148 8.03 -9.84 15.74
C THR A 148 8.24 -8.49 15.06
N LYS A 149 9.22 -8.39 14.15
CA LYS A 149 9.50 -7.17 13.37
C LYS A 149 8.29 -6.73 12.54
N LEU A 150 7.72 -7.64 11.77
CA LEU A 150 6.56 -7.35 10.93
C LEU A 150 5.37 -6.90 11.78
N ARG A 151 5.09 -7.59 12.89
CA ARG A 151 4.01 -7.21 13.81
C ARG A 151 4.20 -5.82 14.40
N ASN A 152 5.42 -5.48 14.80
CA ASN A 152 5.71 -4.16 15.35
C ASN A 152 5.42 -3.05 14.33
N VAL A 153 5.81 -3.24 13.06
CA VAL A 153 5.48 -2.29 12.00
C VAL A 153 3.96 -2.16 11.82
N MET A 154 3.23 -3.28 11.73
CA MET A 154 1.77 -3.23 11.57
C MET A 154 1.07 -2.59 12.79
N GLY A 155 1.50 -2.95 14.00
CA GLY A 155 0.97 -2.40 15.25
C GLY A 155 1.21 -0.90 15.35
N ASN A 156 2.37 -0.41 14.92
CA ASN A 156 2.66 1.03 14.87
C ASN A 156 1.75 1.76 13.87
N ILE A 157 1.58 1.22 12.67
CA ILE A 157 0.68 1.79 11.65
C ILE A 157 -0.76 1.89 12.19
N ILE A 158 -1.26 0.82 12.80
CA ILE A 158 -2.59 0.78 13.41
C ILE A 158 -2.69 1.82 14.53
N THR A 159 -1.72 1.86 15.45
CA THR A 159 -1.69 2.81 16.56
C THR A 159 -1.78 4.26 16.09
N ILE A 160 -1.07 4.64 15.02
CA ILE A 160 -1.13 5.99 14.45
C ILE A 160 -2.56 6.32 13.96
N ILE A 161 -3.23 5.39 13.29
CA ILE A 161 -4.62 5.57 12.84
C ILE A 161 -5.57 5.74 14.02
N GLU A 162 -5.43 4.90 15.05
CA GLU A 162 -6.34 4.87 16.20
C GLU A 162 -6.25 6.13 17.07
N GLN A 163 -5.10 6.80 17.06
CA GLN A 163 -4.89 8.06 17.77
C GLN A 163 -5.56 9.26 17.10
N LYS A 164 -5.98 9.16 15.83
CA LYS A 164 -6.60 10.27 15.09
C LYS A 164 -8.05 10.51 15.51
N GLU A 165 -8.46 11.77 15.50
CA GLU A 165 -9.81 12.18 15.93
C GLU A 165 -10.92 11.63 15.04
N GLU A 166 -10.66 11.46 13.75
CA GLU A 166 -11.58 10.87 12.79
C GLU A 166 -11.87 9.40 13.11
N TYR A 167 -10.85 8.65 13.56
CA TYR A 167 -11.02 7.28 14.02
C TYR A 167 -11.85 7.20 15.31
N LYS A 168 -11.54 8.05 16.29
CA LYS A 168 -12.23 8.07 17.60
C LYS A 168 -13.73 8.38 17.49
N LYS A 169 -14.15 9.05 16.42
CA LYS A 169 -15.57 9.35 16.12
C LYS A 169 -16.32 8.18 15.47
N LEU A 170 -15.63 7.11 15.08
CA LEU A 170 -16.27 5.92 14.54
C LEU A 170 -17.07 5.19 15.62
N PRO A 171 -18.18 4.52 15.25
CA PRO A 171 -18.92 3.70 16.19
C PRO A 171 -18.05 2.56 16.75
N GLN A 172 -18.47 2.07 17.91
CA GLN A 172 -17.90 0.87 18.48
C GLN A 172 -18.40 -0.37 17.72
N PRO A 173 -17.59 -1.43 17.59
CA PRO A 173 -18.05 -2.70 17.05
C PRO A 173 -19.19 -3.30 17.90
N VAL A 174 -20.06 -4.10 17.26
CA VAL A 174 -21.19 -4.75 17.93
C VAL A 174 -21.07 -6.27 17.77
N GLY A 175 -21.10 -7.00 18.89
CA GLY A 175 -20.99 -8.46 18.91
C GLY A 175 -19.55 -8.96 19.00
N GLY A 176 -19.35 -10.23 18.67
CA GLY A 176 -18.06 -10.91 18.61
C GLY A 176 -17.95 -11.77 17.35
N TYR A 177 -16.79 -12.39 17.16
CA TYR A 177 -16.62 -13.43 16.16
C TYR A 177 -16.98 -14.77 16.78
N ASP A 178 -17.75 -15.58 16.06
CA ASP A 178 -18.11 -16.95 16.43
C ASP A 178 -16.97 -17.93 16.16
#